data_AF-A0A1A8L2J4-F1
#
_entry.id   AF-A0A1A8L2J4-F1
#
_cell.length_a   1.000
_cell.length_b   1.000
_cell.length_c   1.000
_cell.angle_alpha   90.00
_cell.angle_beta   90.00
_cell.angle_gamma   90.00
#
_symmetry.space_group_name_H-M   'P 1'
#
loop_
_entity.id
_entity.type
_entity.pdbx_description
1 polymer ?
#
loop_
_entity_poly.entity_id
_entity_poly.type
_entity_poly.pdbx_seq_one_letter_code
_entity_poly.pdbx_strand_id
1 'polypeptide(L)'
;GRVSSEHLRSETTHRDSPLTRGTPGRPSPSFWLSPLAVNSRMQTLRDQDVLIPLPRGELPKLCAAGLVALATMGVVVLSPDGFLGMVALAALMVTLGPLLHGLCLLAEELLHHSNTRYRACRHMLPACGLWGKTLLTAGLAGLFLYLTKQLLPPGDQCWELLVLVPAVYALLKSLGVMGPSEVEVSGICEGRKMNVAHGLAWSFYLGYLQLVLPRLENSIAAFCAAHHRSTPLWSRGSRKLLILVPLSANISHKLEDEDDNISFLENLPNNEIDRAGVRGRVYKHSVYRVKDGQGAVGQVDYGDVAPV
;
A
#
# COMPACT_ATOMS: atom_id res chain seq x y z
N GLY A 1 -34.05 15.05 -38.89
CA GLY A 1 -35.50 15.25 -38.91
C GLY A 1 -36.05 15.00 -37.52
N ARG A 2 -36.89 15.93 -37.02
CA ARG A 2 -37.63 15.95 -35.73
C ARG A 2 -36.72 16.03 -34.49
N VAL A 3 -36.61 17.09 -33.67
CA VAL A 3 -37.42 18.25 -33.23
C VAL A 3 -38.77 17.93 -32.59
N SER A 4 -38.84 18.05 -31.26
CA SER A 4 -39.87 18.74 -30.44
C SER A 4 -39.40 18.65 -28.97
N SER A 5 -39.18 19.73 -28.19
CA SER A 5 -40.13 20.77 -27.72
C SER A 5 -41.25 20.12 -26.89
N GLU A 6 -41.58 20.48 -25.64
CA GLU A 6 -41.87 21.79 -25.02
C GLU A 6 -42.18 21.53 -23.53
N HIS A 7 -41.70 22.33 -22.58
CA HIS A 7 -42.36 23.46 -21.89
C HIS A 7 -43.40 23.14 -20.78
N LEU A 8 -43.05 23.70 -19.60
CA LEU A 8 -43.87 24.44 -18.62
C LEU A 8 -45.16 23.85 -18.03
N ARG A 9 -45.19 23.79 -16.69
CA ARG A 9 -46.30 24.36 -15.90
C ARG A 9 -45.84 24.79 -14.50
N SER A 10 -45.86 26.10 -14.25
CA SER A 10 -45.95 26.70 -12.91
C SER A 10 -47.42 26.88 -12.52
N GLU A 11 -47.75 26.83 -11.23
CA GLU A 11 -48.81 27.61 -10.53
C GLU A 11 -48.85 27.10 -9.08
N THR A 12 -48.32 27.80 -8.08
CA THR A 12 -48.94 28.85 -7.22
C THR A 12 -50.30 28.50 -6.64
N THR A 13 -50.37 28.40 -5.30
CA THR A 13 -51.57 28.75 -4.54
C THR A 13 -51.23 29.37 -3.18
N HIS A 14 -51.75 30.59 -3.01
CA HIS A 14 -51.81 31.44 -1.83
C HIS A 14 -52.69 30.88 -0.70
N ARG A 15 -52.43 31.31 0.56
CA ARG A 15 -53.38 31.72 1.62
C ARG A 15 -52.58 32.10 2.88
N ASP A 16 -52.43 33.39 3.20
CA ASP A 16 -53.31 34.24 4.04
C ASP A 16 -52.87 34.29 5.51
N SER A 17 -52.54 35.51 5.95
CA SER A 17 -52.22 36.00 7.32
C SER A 17 -53.52 36.08 8.19
N PRO A 18 -53.59 36.61 9.46
CA PRO A 18 -52.65 37.51 10.18
C PRO A 18 -52.59 37.46 11.75
N LEU A 19 -51.72 38.33 12.28
CA LEU A 19 -51.78 39.06 13.58
C LEU A 19 -51.64 38.32 14.93
N THR A 20 -50.57 38.65 15.68
CA THR A 20 -50.67 39.34 17.00
C THR A 20 -49.33 39.89 17.49
N ARG A 21 -49.43 40.96 18.27
CA ARG A 21 -48.44 41.95 18.69
C ARG A 21 -47.91 41.60 20.10
N GLY A 22 -46.63 41.80 20.40
CA GLY A 22 -46.10 41.78 21.78
C GLY A 22 -44.58 41.83 21.91
N THR A 23 -44.02 43.00 22.22
CA THR A 23 -42.62 43.32 22.59
C THR A 23 -42.31 42.97 24.07
N PRO A 24 -41.11 43.27 24.63
CA PRO A 24 -39.76 42.74 24.40
C PRO A 24 -39.10 42.17 25.70
N GLY A 25 -38.11 41.28 25.61
CA GLY A 25 -37.38 40.77 26.79
C GLY A 25 -36.01 40.14 26.48
N ARG A 26 -34.95 40.79 26.97
CA ARG A 26 -33.51 40.39 27.00
C ARG A 26 -33.25 39.13 27.88
N PRO A 27 -32.03 38.57 27.99
CA PRO A 27 -31.15 37.95 26.99
C PRO A 27 -30.63 36.53 27.41
N SER A 28 -30.14 35.73 26.45
CA SER A 28 -29.20 34.56 26.62
C SER A 28 -29.69 33.31 27.39
N PRO A 29 -29.34 32.07 26.96
CA PRO A 29 -28.00 31.54 27.25
C PRO A 29 -27.36 30.68 26.14
N SER A 30 -26.03 30.83 26.04
CA SER A 30 -25.03 29.80 25.70
C SER A 30 -25.53 28.55 24.96
N PHE A 31 -25.27 28.49 23.64
CA PHE A 31 -25.30 27.23 22.91
C PHE A 31 -24.07 26.41 23.29
N TRP A 32 -24.31 25.43 24.15
CA TRP A 32 -23.42 24.31 24.38
C TRP A 32 -23.18 23.57 23.05
N LEU A 33 -21.93 23.51 22.61
CA LEU A 33 -21.51 22.52 21.62
C LEU A 33 -21.76 21.14 22.20
N SER A 34 -22.68 20.39 21.60
CA SER A 34 -23.02 19.03 22.00
C SER A 34 -21.76 18.13 22.00
N PRO A 35 -21.42 17.45 23.11
CA PRO A 35 -20.27 16.54 23.21
C PRO A 35 -20.30 15.41 22.17
N LEU A 36 -21.48 15.10 21.62
CA LEU A 36 -21.70 14.08 20.60
C LEU A 36 -21.04 14.41 19.25
N ALA A 37 -20.95 15.68 18.86
CA ALA A 37 -20.38 16.08 17.56
C ALA A 37 -18.84 16.09 17.54
N VAL A 38 -18.22 16.30 18.71
CA VAL A 38 -16.76 16.19 18.89
C VAL A 38 -16.36 14.72 18.99
N ASN A 39 -17.17 13.90 19.67
CA ASN A 39 -16.93 12.46 19.81
C ASN A 39 -17.03 11.72 18.47
N SER A 40 -17.97 12.10 17.59
CA SER A 40 -18.09 11.51 16.25
C SER A 40 -16.92 11.87 15.33
N ARG A 41 -16.42 13.12 15.35
CA ARG A 41 -15.21 13.50 14.57
C ARG A 41 -13.94 12.80 15.06
N MET A 42 -13.77 12.65 16.38
CA MET A 42 -12.62 11.91 16.93
C MET A 42 -12.71 10.40 16.67
N GLN A 43 -13.90 9.81 16.69
CA GLN A 43 -14.10 8.41 16.28
C GLN A 43 -13.77 8.20 14.80
N THR A 44 -14.15 9.15 13.93
CA THR A 44 -13.86 9.09 12.49
C THR A 44 -12.37 9.14 12.18
N LEU A 45 -11.59 9.95 12.92
CA LEU A 45 -10.12 10.01 12.78
C LEU A 45 -9.44 8.75 13.33
N ARG A 46 -9.92 8.22 14.45
CA ARG A 46 -9.37 7.01 15.07
C ARG A 46 -9.66 5.74 14.25
N ASP A 47 -10.78 5.71 13.53
CA ASP A 47 -11.07 4.66 12.54
C ASP A 47 -10.16 4.76 11.29
N GLN A 48 -9.70 5.97 10.93
CA GLN A 48 -8.78 6.17 9.80
C GLN A 48 -7.36 5.67 10.10
N ASP A 49 -6.90 5.74 11.34
CA ASP A 49 -5.62 5.14 11.75
C ASP A 49 -5.64 3.61 11.72
N VAL A 50 -6.83 2.98 11.76
CA VAL A 50 -7.02 1.53 11.62
C VAL A 50 -6.95 1.07 10.16
N LEU A 51 -7.12 2.00 9.20
CA LEU A 51 -7.19 1.68 7.77
C LEU A 51 -5.82 1.46 7.10
N ILE A 52 -4.72 1.93 7.71
CA ILE A 52 -3.37 1.72 7.17
C ILE A 52 -2.76 0.45 7.80
N PRO A 53 -2.53 -0.62 7.02
CA PRO A 53 -1.96 -1.85 7.56
C PRO A 53 -0.52 -1.62 8.05
N LEU A 54 -0.20 -2.18 9.22
CA LEU A 54 1.17 -2.21 9.73
C LEU A 54 2.06 -3.16 8.89
N PRO A 55 3.37 -2.90 8.83
CA PRO A 55 4.29 -3.81 8.17
C PRO A 55 4.29 -5.16 8.87
N ARG A 56 4.45 -6.22 8.09
CA ARG A 56 4.41 -7.58 8.59
C ARG A 56 5.56 -7.88 9.55
N GLY A 57 5.23 -8.53 10.66
CA GLY A 57 6.19 -8.99 11.66
C GLY A 57 6.71 -10.41 11.41
N GLU A 58 7.58 -10.85 12.32
CA GLU A 58 8.27 -12.15 12.26
C GLU A 58 7.47 -13.30 12.89
N LEU A 59 6.28 -13.03 13.42
CA LEU A 59 5.42 -13.98 14.15
C LEU A 59 5.25 -15.36 13.47
N PRO A 60 4.93 -15.47 12.17
CA PRO A 60 4.75 -16.79 11.54
C PRO A 60 6.02 -17.65 11.58
N LYS A 61 7.22 -17.04 11.57
CA LYS A 61 8.48 -17.79 11.68
C LYS A 61 8.68 -18.35 13.09
N LEU A 62 8.33 -17.58 14.13
CA LEU A 62 8.38 -18.07 15.51
C LEU A 62 7.38 -19.20 15.75
N CYS A 63 6.15 -19.07 15.23
CA CYS A 63 5.15 -20.13 15.33
C CYS A 63 5.61 -21.42 14.64
N ALA A 64 6.19 -21.31 13.44
CA ALA A 64 6.74 -22.46 12.72
C ALA A 64 7.88 -23.13 13.49
N ALA A 65 8.81 -22.36 14.06
CA ALA A 65 9.90 -22.89 14.87
C ALA A 65 9.38 -23.62 16.12
N GLY A 66 8.38 -23.06 16.80
CA GLY A 66 7.72 -23.70 17.94
C GLY A 66 7.05 -25.02 17.58
N LEU A 67 6.33 -25.07 16.46
CA LEU A 67 5.69 -26.30 15.98
C LEU A 67 6.70 -27.40 15.64
N VAL A 68 7.80 -27.05 14.97
CA VAL A 68 8.87 -28.01 14.65
C VAL A 68 9.49 -28.54 15.94
N ALA A 69 9.79 -27.68 16.92
CA ALA A 69 10.37 -28.09 18.19
C ALA A 69 9.45 -29.03 19.00
N LEU A 70 8.14 -28.78 19.00
CA LEU A 70 7.16 -29.64 19.65
C LEU A 70 7.02 -30.99 18.92
N ALA A 71 6.99 -30.98 17.60
CA ALA A 71 6.91 -32.20 16.79
C ALA A 71 8.16 -33.07 16.97
N THR A 72 9.36 -32.49 16.95
CA THR A 72 10.60 -33.24 17.17
C THR A 72 10.68 -33.80 18.58
N MET A 73 10.30 -33.03 19.61
CA MET A 73 10.18 -33.54 20.98
C MET A 73 9.24 -34.74 21.08
N GLY A 74 8.06 -34.66 20.46
CA GLY A 74 7.09 -35.75 20.46
C GLY A 74 7.67 -37.03 19.84
N VAL A 75 8.27 -36.92 18.65
CA VAL A 75 8.81 -38.09 17.94
C VAL A 75 10.01 -38.70 18.67
N VAL A 76 10.90 -37.88 19.24
CA VAL A 76 12.05 -38.39 20.02
C VAL A 76 11.59 -39.16 21.26
N VAL A 77 10.51 -38.72 21.91
CA VAL A 77 9.94 -39.43 23.07
C VAL A 77 9.24 -40.72 22.67
N LEU A 78 8.54 -40.75 21.53
CA LEU A 78 7.76 -41.90 21.06
C LEU A 78 8.59 -42.98 20.35
N SER A 79 9.62 -42.59 19.59
CA SER A 79 10.39 -43.50 18.73
C SER A 79 11.80 -42.94 18.47
N PRO A 80 12.77 -43.21 19.36
CA PRO A 80 14.12 -42.67 19.24
C PRO A 80 14.93 -43.36 18.11
N ASP A 81 14.60 -44.60 17.77
CA ASP A 81 15.39 -45.42 16.84
C ASP A 81 15.14 -45.02 15.39
N GLY A 82 16.23 -44.84 14.61
CA GLY A 82 16.15 -44.59 13.17
C GLY A 82 15.63 -43.21 12.75
N PHE A 83 15.12 -42.39 13.68
CA PHE A 83 14.49 -41.10 13.40
C PHE A 83 15.39 -40.14 12.62
N LEU A 84 16.66 -40.01 13.02
CA LEU A 84 17.59 -39.07 12.38
C LEU A 84 17.88 -39.42 10.92
N GLY A 85 18.01 -40.72 10.59
CA GLY A 85 18.22 -41.16 9.20
C GLY A 85 17.00 -40.86 8.32
N MET A 86 15.80 -41.12 8.84
CA MET A 86 14.54 -40.82 8.15
C MET A 86 14.34 -39.31 7.95
N VAL A 87 14.66 -38.49 8.95
CA VAL A 87 14.63 -37.02 8.84
C VAL A 87 15.65 -36.53 7.80
N ALA A 88 16.86 -37.10 7.78
CA ALA A 88 17.86 -36.76 6.78
C ALA A 88 17.40 -37.09 5.36
N LEU A 89 16.78 -38.27 5.16
CA LEU A 89 16.24 -38.68 3.88
C LEU A 89 15.09 -37.76 3.45
N ALA A 90 14.16 -37.44 4.35
CA ALA A 90 13.05 -36.52 4.10
C ALA A 90 13.55 -35.10 3.75
N ALA A 91 14.54 -34.59 4.49
CA ALA A 91 15.15 -33.29 4.22
C ALA A 91 15.81 -33.25 2.83
N LEU A 92 16.48 -34.33 2.43
CA LEU A 92 17.07 -34.45 1.10
C LEU A 92 15.99 -34.46 -0.01
N MET A 93 14.91 -35.24 0.16
CA MET A 93 13.80 -35.26 -0.80
C MET A 93 13.15 -33.89 -0.98
N VAL A 94 12.88 -33.19 0.13
CA VAL A 94 12.27 -31.84 0.11
C VAL A 94 13.20 -30.81 -0.53
N THR A 95 14.52 -30.94 -0.40
CA THR A 95 15.49 -30.01 -1.00
C THR A 95 15.82 -30.32 -2.47
N LEU A 96 15.71 -31.59 -2.90
CA LEU A 96 15.84 -32.00 -4.30
C LEU A 96 14.69 -31.49 -5.18
N GLY A 97 13.46 -31.44 -4.65
CA GLY A 97 12.28 -30.99 -5.39
C GLY A 97 12.44 -29.60 -6.03
N PRO A 98 12.81 -28.54 -5.27
CA PRO A 98 13.09 -27.22 -5.79
C PRO A 98 14.21 -27.18 -6.84
N LEU A 99 15.25 -28.01 -6.70
CA LEU A 99 16.32 -28.11 -7.70
C LEU A 99 15.80 -28.69 -9.01
N LEU A 100 15.00 -29.77 -8.94
CA LEU A 100 14.41 -30.37 -10.13
C LEU A 100 13.44 -29.40 -10.83
N HIS A 101 12.60 -28.70 -10.07
CA HIS A 101 11.75 -27.64 -10.62
C HIS A 101 12.57 -26.50 -11.24
N GLY A 102 13.69 -26.12 -10.61
CA GLY A 102 14.63 -25.14 -11.14
C GLY A 102 15.25 -25.56 -12.47
N LEU A 103 15.49 -26.86 -12.69
CA LEU A 103 15.94 -27.39 -13.99
C LEU A 103 14.87 -27.24 -15.07
N CYS A 104 13.58 -27.46 -14.73
CA CYS A 104 12.47 -27.21 -15.65
C CYS A 104 12.40 -25.74 -16.06
N LEU A 105 12.52 -24.81 -15.09
CA LEU A 105 12.56 -23.37 -15.37
C LEU A 105 13.80 -22.96 -16.18
N LEU A 106 14.95 -23.56 -15.90
CA LEU A 106 16.17 -23.32 -16.66
C LEU A 106 16.02 -23.74 -18.12
N ALA A 107 15.36 -24.88 -18.38
CA ALA A 107 15.11 -25.34 -19.74
C ALA A 107 14.27 -24.31 -20.52
N GLU A 108 13.20 -23.80 -19.91
CA GLU A 108 12.35 -22.78 -20.52
C GLU A 108 13.11 -21.47 -20.78
N GLU A 109 13.84 -20.97 -19.78
CA GLU A 109 14.61 -19.72 -19.89
C GLU A 109 15.78 -19.85 -20.89
N LEU A 110 16.43 -21.02 -20.98
CA LEU A 110 17.51 -21.27 -21.94
C LEU A 110 16.99 -21.24 -23.38
N LEU A 111 15.84 -21.87 -23.62
CA LEU A 111 15.24 -22.01 -24.95
C LEU A 111 14.63 -20.69 -25.44
N HIS A 112 13.93 -19.94 -24.58
CA HIS A 112 13.13 -18.79 -25.01
C HIS A 112 13.70 -17.41 -24.64
N HIS A 113 14.55 -17.32 -23.61
CA HIS A 113 14.90 -16.04 -22.98
C HIS A 113 16.41 -15.81 -22.78
N SER A 114 17.25 -16.74 -23.24
CA SER A 114 18.71 -16.68 -23.08
C SER A 114 19.33 -15.40 -23.67
N ASN A 115 18.94 -15.02 -24.89
CA ASN A 115 19.50 -13.85 -25.57
C ASN A 115 18.85 -12.51 -25.18
N THR A 116 17.56 -12.49 -24.82
CA THR A 116 16.82 -11.24 -24.57
C THR A 116 16.92 -10.76 -23.13
N ARG A 117 16.96 -11.67 -22.14
CA ARG A 117 16.89 -11.32 -20.72
C ARG A 117 18.24 -11.46 -20.00
N TYR A 118 18.94 -12.59 -20.16
CA TYR A 118 20.09 -12.91 -19.31
C TYR A 118 21.46 -12.73 -19.96
N ARG A 119 21.55 -12.61 -21.30
CA ARG A 119 22.79 -12.49 -22.12
C ARG A 119 23.83 -13.60 -21.93
N ALA A 120 23.85 -14.29 -20.79
CA ALA A 120 24.76 -15.36 -20.42
C ALA A 120 24.11 -16.35 -19.43
N CYS A 121 24.43 -17.63 -19.61
CA CYS A 121 23.86 -18.74 -18.83
C CYS A 121 24.18 -18.66 -17.32
N ARG A 122 25.34 -18.08 -16.94
CA ARG A 122 25.75 -17.98 -15.52
C ARG A 122 24.83 -17.10 -14.67
N HIS A 123 24.13 -16.14 -15.27
CA HIS A 123 23.16 -15.30 -14.56
C HIS A 123 21.77 -15.94 -14.45
N MET A 124 21.51 -16.96 -15.28
CA MET A 124 20.25 -17.68 -15.32
C MET A 124 20.16 -18.74 -14.22
N LEU A 125 21.27 -19.45 -13.96
CA LEU A 125 21.36 -20.46 -12.88
C LEU A 125 20.89 -19.95 -11.50
N PRO A 126 21.37 -18.79 -10.98
CA PRO A 126 20.86 -18.26 -9.72
C PRO A 126 19.42 -17.74 -9.82
N ALA A 127 18.99 -17.24 -10.99
CA ALA A 127 17.61 -16.77 -11.19
C ALA A 127 16.59 -17.93 -11.16
N CYS A 128 16.94 -19.09 -11.72
CA CYS A 128 16.14 -20.31 -11.70
C CYS A 128 16.23 -21.07 -10.36
N GLY A 129 16.96 -20.55 -9.36
CA GLY A 129 17.09 -21.19 -8.05
C GLY A 129 17.97 -22.43 -8.04
N LEU A 130 18.84 -22.62 -9.04
CA LEU A 130 19.80 -23.73 -9.11
C LEU A 130 21.13 -23.42 -8.44
N TRP A 131 21.31 -22.20 -7.94
CA TRP A 131 22.55 -21.74 -7.32
C TRP A 131 22.30 -21.04 -5.98
N GLY A 132 23.33 -20.98 -5.14
CA GLY A 132 23.28 -20.30 -3.85
C GLY A 132 22.63 -21.13 -2.75
N LYS A 133 21.58 -20.59 -2.10
CA LYS A 133 21.01 -21.16 -0.86
C LYS A 133 20.41 -22.55 -1.07
N THR A 134 19.70 -22.78 -2.19
CA THR A 134 19.03 -24.05 -2.52
C THR A 134 20.05 -25.19 -2.70
N LEU A 135 21.10 -24.94 -3.49
CA LEU A 135 22.18 -25.89 -3.70
C LEU A 135 22.95 -26.17 -2.40
N LEU A 136 23.22 -25.13 -1.60
CA LEU A 136 23.85 -25.28 -0.30
C LEU A 136 22.99 -26.13 0.65
N THR A 137 21.68 -25.88 0.71
CA THR A 137 20.76 -26.66 1.56
C THR A 137 20.67 -28.12 1.12
N ALA A 138 20.63 -28.40 -0.18
CA ALA A 138 20.62 -29.76 -0.69
C ALA A 138 21.95 -30.48 -0.42
N GLY A 139 23.08 -29.78 -0.58
CA GLY A 139 24.41 -30.30 -0.24
C GLY A 139 24.54 -30.64 1.26
N LEU A 140 24.04 -29.77 2.13
CA LEU A 140 24.01 -30.01 3.58
C LEU A 140 23.08 -31.16 3.96
N ALA A 141 21.90 -31.26 3.34
CA ALA A 141 20.99 -32.39 3.55
C ALA A 141 21.61 -33.72 3.08
N GLY A 142 22.31 -33.70 1.94
CA GLY A 142 23.05 -34.85 1.43
C GLY A 142 24.21 -35.27 2.33
N LEU A 143 24.97 -34.31 2.86
CA LEU A 143 26.03 -34.57 3.86
C LEU A 143 25.44 -35.14 5.15
N PHE A 144 24.32 -34.59 5.62
CA PHE A 144 23.64 -35.08 6.81
C PHE A 144 23.14 -36.51 6.63
N LEU A 145 22.58 -36.84 5.46
CA LEU A 145 22.21 -38.22 5.12
C LEU A 145 23.43 -39.13 5.07
N TYR A 146 24.54 -38.68 4.48
CA TYR A 146 25.79 -39.46 4.43
C TYR A 146 26.29 -39.81 5.84
N LEU A 147 26.28 -38.86 6.77
CA LEU A 147 26.68 -39.07 8.16
C LEU A 147 25.72 -39.97 8.94
N THR A 148 24.43 -39.96 8.60
CA THR A 148 23.38 -40.75 9.27
C THR A 148 23.02 -42.04 8.54
N LYS A 149 23.72 -42.40 7.46
CA LYS A 149 23.46 -43.60 6.65
C LYS A 149 23.36 -44.88 7.45
N GLN A 150 24.18 -45.02 8.50
CA GLN A 150 24.20 -46.22 9.35
C GLN A 150 22.92 -46.38 10.20
N LEU A 151 22.17 -45.29 10.38
CA LEU A 151 20.92 -45.25 11.13
C LEU A 151 19.69 -45.37 10.22
N LEU A 152 19.90 -45.54 8.91
CA LEU A 152 18.81 -45.72 7.93
C LEU A 152 18.39 -47.20 7.93
N PRO A 153 17.08 -47.51 7.90
CA PRO A 153 16.63 -48.88 7.79
C PRO A 153 17.17 -49.52 6.51
N PRO A 154 17.68 -50.77 6.55
CA PRO A 154 18.15 -51.48 5.37
C PRO A 154 16.94 -51.87 4.49
N GLY A 155 16.47 -50.95 3.67
CA GLY A 155 15.33 -51.12 2.78
C GLY A 155 15.62 -50.62 1.37
N ASP A 156 15.41 -51.49 0.38
CA ASP A 156 15.60 -51.24 -1.05
C ASP A 156 14.74 -50.07 -1.58
N GLN A 157 13.60 -49.79 -0.91
CA GLN A 157 12.60 -48.79 -1.30
C GLN A 157 13.05 -47.32 -1.11
N CYS A 158 14.19 -47.06 -0.46
CA CYS A 158 14.63 -45.68 -0.19
C CYS A 158 15.00 -44.92 -1.48
N TRP A 159 15.56 -45.61 -2.48
CA TRP A 159 16.01 -44.99 -3.73
C TRP A 159 14.84 -44.63 -4.64
N GLU A 160 13.81 -45.48 -4.70
CA GLU A 160 12.59 -45.19 -5.45
C GLU A 160 11.90 -43.94 -4.90
N LEU A 161 11.80 -43.83 -3.57
CA LEU A 161 11.20 -42.68 -2.90
C LEU A 161 12.02 -41.40 -3.12
N LEU A 162 13.35 -41.51 -3.07
CA LEU A 162 14.29 -40.41 -3.31
C LEU A 162 14.17 -39.82 -4.72
N VAL A 163 13.76 -40.61 -5.71
CA VAL A 163 13.54 -40.14 -7.10
C VAL A 163 12.10 -39.67 -7.30
N LEU A 164 11.12 -40.45 -6.85
CA LEU A 164 9.71 -40.20 -7.12
C LEU A 164 9.19 -38.96 -6.38
N VAL A 165 9.56 -38.76 -5.12
CA VAL A 165 9.06 -37.63 -4.31
C VAL A 165 9.49 -36.28 -4.89
N PRO A 166 10.77 -36.03 -5.22
CA PRO A 166 11.16 -34.79 -5.90
C PRO A 166 10.50 -34.60 -7.27
N ALA A 167 10.31 -35.68 -8.03
CA ALA A 167 9.63 -35.63 -9.33
C ALA A 167 8.17 -35.20 -9.21
N VAL A 168 7.43 -35.81 -8.26
CA VAL A 168 6.05 -35.41 -7.94
C VAL A 168 6.00 -33.98 -7.42
N TYR A 169 6.93 -33.58 -6.55
CA TYR A 169 7.04 -32.19 -6.08
C TYR A 169 7.21 -31.22 -7.26
N ALA A 170 8.12 -31.51 -8.18
CA ALA A 170 8.38 -30.64 -9.33
C ALA A 170 7.15 -30.52 -10.25
N LEU A 171 6.42 -31.62 -10.43
CA LEU A 171 5.15 -31.64 -11.17
C LEU A 171 4.05 -30.83 -10.47
N LEU A 172 3.84 -31.03 -9.16
CA LEU A 172 2.85 -30.26 -8.41
C LEU A 172 3.18 -28.76 -8.40
N LYS A 173 4.48 -28.43 -8.37
CA LYS A 173 4.95 -27.04 -8.46
C LYS A 173 4.73 -26.45 -9.84
N SER A 174 5.00 -27.19 -10.93
CA SER A 174 4.78 -26.72 -12.29
C SER A 174 3.30 -26.58 -12.65
N LEU A 175 2.44 -27.43 -12.08
CA LEU A 175 0.98 -27.31 -12.18
C LEU A 175 0.39 -26.16 -11.35
N GLY A 176 1.21 -25.45 -10.56
CA GLY A 176 0.77 -24.33 -9.73
C GLY A 176 0.06 -24.74 -8.43
N VAL A 177 -0.05 -26.04 -8.13
CA VAL A 177 -0.69 -26.55 -6.89
C VAL A 177 0.06 -26.06 -5.65
N MET A 178 1.40 -25.99 -5.73
CA MET A 178 2.25 -25.44 -4.68
C MET A 178 2.60 -23.97 -4.93
N GLY A 179 1.73 -23.22 -5.61
CA GLY A 179 1.86 -21.78 -5.81
C GLY A 179 1.82 -21.01 -4.48
N PRO A 180 2.41 -19.81 -4.42
CA PRO A 180 2.30 -18.97 -3.23
C PRO A 180 0.83 -18.56 -3.03
N SER A 181 0.40 -18.52 -1.77
CA SER A 181 -0.90 -17.97 -1.39
C SER A 181 -0.97 -16.46 -1.62
N GLU A 182 -2.17 -15.89 -1.71
CA GLU A 182 -2.36 -14.45 -1.89
C GLU A 182 -1.70 -13.62 -0.77
N VAL A 183 -1.69 -14.17 0.44
CA VAL A 183 -1.00 -13.56 1.58
C VAL A 183 0.52 -13.58 1.36
N GLU A 184 1.11 -14.67 0.87
CA GLU A 184 2.54 -14.71 0.57
C GLU A 184 2.92 -13.78 -0.58
N VAL A 185 2.10 -13.73 -1.65
CA VAL A 185 2.31 -12.81 -2.78
C VAL A 185 2.31 -11.37 -2.30
N SER A 186 1.29 -10.95 -1.54
CA SER A 186 1.23 -9.60 -0.99
C SER A 186 2.42 -9.28 -0.08
N GLY A 187 2.89 -10.25 0.72
CA GLY A 187 4.10 -10.10 1.53
C GLY A 187 5.37 -9.90 0.71
N ILE A 188 5.51 -10.62 -0.41
CA ILE A 188 6.63 -10.46 -1.34
C ILE A 188 6.58 -9.09 -2.02
N CYS A 189 5.40 -8.69 -2.51
CA CYS A 189 5.25 -7.44 -3.25
C CYS A 189 5.45 -6.21 -2.34
N GLU A 190 4.97 -6.26 -1.09
CA GLU A 190 5.21 -5.23 -0.08
C GLU A 190 6.69 -5.21 0.35
N GLY A 191 7.26 -6.37 0.70
CA GLY A 191 8.65 -6.48 1.16
C GLY A 191 9.69 -6.07 0.10
N ARG A 192 9.41 -6.33 -1.18
CA ARG A 192 10.28 -5.92 -2.29
C ARG A 192 9.93 -4.54 -2.86
N LYS A 193 8.93 -3.85 -2.32
CA LYS A 193 8.46 -2.54 -2.81
C LYS A 193 8.06 -2.57 -4.30
N MET A 194 7.54 -3.72 -4.75
CA MET A 194 7.14 -3.97 -6.15
C MET A 194 5.66 -3.66 -6.41
N ASN A 195 4.96 -3.08 -5.43
CA ASN A 195 3.57 -2.67 -5.59
C ASN A 195 3.46 -1.45 -6.50
N VAL A 196 2.39 -1.41 -7.30
CA VAL A 196 2.05 -0.27 -8.17
C VAL A 196 2.00 1.03 -7.37
N ALA A 197 1.43 0.99 -6.16
CA ALA A 197 1.35 2.14 -5.26
C ALA A 197 2.73 2.75 -4.96
N HIS A 198 3.77 1.93 -4.80
CA HIS A 198 5.12 2.42 -4.55
C HIS A 198 5.67 3.17 -5.77
N GLY A 199 5.48 2.61 -6.97
CA GLY A 199 5.88 3.25 -8.22
C GLY A 199 5.16 4.58 -8.46
N LEU A 200 3.84 4.62 -8.19
CA LEU A 200 3.04 5.85 -8.30
C LEU A 200 3.47 6.91 -7.28
N ALA A 201 3.72 6.53 -6.04
CA ALA A 201 4.20 7.44 -5.00
C ALA A 201 5.56 8.05 -5.38
N TRP A 202 6.50 7.24 -5.86
CA TRP A 202 7.80 7.73 -6.35
C TRP A 202 7.67 8.63 -7.57
N SER A 203 6.79 8.25 -8.51
CA SER A 203 6.53 9.06 -9.70
C SER A 203 5.94 10.42 -9.33
N PHE A 204 4.99 10.47 -8.39
CA PHE A 204 4.43 11.72 -7.90
C PHE A 204 5.47 12.56 -7.14
N TYR A 205 6.28 11.93 -6.29
CA TYR A 205 7.33 12.60 -5.55
C TYR A 205 8.40 13.24 -6.47
N LEU A 206 9.02 12.45 -7.33
CA LEU A 206 10.08 12.92 -8.25
C LEU A 206 9.53 13.75 -9.41
N GLY A 207 8.32 13.43 -9.86
CA GLY A 207 7.66 14.03 -11.01
C GLY A 207 7.05 15.40 -10.70
N TYR A 208 6.58 15.61 -9.47
CA TYR A 208 5.84 16.80 -9.07
C TYR A 208 6.35 17.43 -7.77
N LEU A 209 6.30 16.72 -6.64
CA LEU A 209 6.58 17.32 -5.33
C LEU A 209 7.99 17.91 -5.22
N GLN A 210 9.01 17.16 -5.63
CA GLN A 210 10.40 17.59 -5.56
C GLN A 210 10.66 18.86 -6.42
N LEU A 211 9.89 19.06 -7.48
CA LEU A 211 10.02 20.24 -8.34
C LEU A 211 9.29 21.46 -7.79
N VAL A 212 8.08 21.24 -7.29
CA VAL A 212 7.14 22.30 -6.94
C VAL A 212 7.41 22.84 -5.55
N LEU A 213 7.66 21.96 -4.57
CA LEU A 213 7.77 22.34 -3.16
C LEU A 213 8.83 23.45 -2.90
N PRO A 214 10.04 23.41 -3.49
CA PRO A 214 11.04 24.47 -3.26
C PRO A 214 10.62 25.85 -3.79
N ARG A 215 9.77 25.91 -4.83
CA ARG A 215 9.33 27.17 -5.44
C ARG A 215 8.01 27.68 -4.86
N LEU A 216 7.24 26.78 -4.24
CA LEU A 216 5.92 27.07 -3.71
C LEU A 216 5.95 28.18 -2.66
N GLU A 217 6.96 28.19 -1.78
CA GLU A 217 7.08 29.22 -0.74
C GLU A 217 7.19 30.63 -1.34
N ASN A 218 7.99 30.79 -2.38
CA ASN A 218 8.12 32.06 -3.10
C ASN A 218 6.81 32.45 -3.80
N SER A 219 6.10 31.50 -4.42
CA SER A 219 4.80 31.73 -5.04
C SER A 219 3.75 32.17 -4.02
N ILE A 220 3.73 31.56 -2.83
CA ILE A 220 2.84 31.94 -1.73
C ILE A 220 3.18 33.34 -1.22
N ALA A 221 4.46 33.64 -1.03
CA ALA A 221 4.90 34.96 -0.57
C ALA A 221 4.49 36.08 -1.55
N ALA A 222 4.68 35.85 -2.86
CA ALA A 222 4.26 36.79 -3.90
C ALA A 222 2.74 37.00 -3.92
N PHE A 223 1.97 35.92 -3.78
CA PHE A 223 0.50 35.98 -3.70
C PHE A 223 0.02 36.76 -2.47
N CYS A 224 0.61 36.53 -1.30
CA CYS A 224 0.32 37.27 -0.08
C CYS A 224 0.68 38.76 -0.19
N ALA A 225 1.80 39.10 -0.84
CA ALA A 225 2.21 40.48 -1.05
C ALA A 225 1.22 41.25 -1.93
N ALA A 226 0.69 40.61 -2.99
CA ALA A 226 -0.33 41.20 -3.86
C ALA A 226 -1.67 41.45 -3.13
N HIS A 227 -2.00 40.62 -2.14
CA HIS A 227 -3.27 40.64 -1.40
C HIS A 227 -3.19 41.28 -0.02
N HIS A 228 -2.05 41.87 0.35
CA HIS A 228 -1.80 42.54 1.64
C HIS A 228 -2.88 43.56 2.04
N ARG A 229 -3.58 44.18 1.08
CA ARG A 229 -4.58 45.22 1.36
C ARG A 229 -6.00 44.71 1.63
N SER A 230 -6.32 43.45 1.33
CA SER A 230 -7.72 42.99 1.29
C SER A 230 -8.18 42.11 2.44
N THR A 231 -7.33 41.66 3.38
CA THR A 231 -7.75 41.15 4.71
C THR A 231 -6.56 40.71 5.60
N PRO A 232 -6.59 40.93 6.93
CA PRO A 232 -5.56 40.46 7.87
C PRO A 232 -5.57 38.94 8.13
N LEU A 233 -6.43 38.18 7.45
CA LEU A 233 -6.61 36.73 7.64
C LEU A 233 -5.50 35.87 7.01
N TRP A 234 -4.77 36.42 6.05
CA TRP A 234 -3.82 35.67 5.22
C TRP A 234 -2.45 35.50 5.88
N SER A 235 -2.16 36.32 6.89
CA SER A 235 -1.00 36.13 7.77
C SER A 235 -1.10 34.86 8.61
N ARG A 236 -2.31 34.26 8.71
CA ARG A 236 -2.63 33.15 9.60
C ARG A 236 -2.97 31.83 8.87
N GLY A 237 -3.01 31.84 7.54
CA GLY A 237 -3.26 30.64 6.73
C GLY A 237 -2.04 29.71 6.66
N SER A 238 -2.26 28.41 6.39
CA SER A 238 -1.18 27.44 6.22
C SER A 238 -0.36 27.75 4.98
N ARG A 239 0.94 28.05 5.13
CA ARG A 239 1.90 28.16 4.01
C ARG A 239 2.33 26.80 3.45
N LYS A 240 1.44 25.80 3.52
CA LYS A 240 1.70 24.40 3.18
C LYS A 240 0.81 23.98 2.01
N LEU A 241 1.31 23.08 1.19
CA LEU A 241 0.51 22.38 0.20
C LEU A 241 -0.31 21.29 0.90
N LEU A 242 -1.64 21.39 0.83
CA LEU A 242 -2.54 20.34 1.30
C LEU A 242 -2.89 19.43 0.12
N ILE A 243 -2.66 18.13 0.28
CA ILE A 243 -2.92 17.11 -0.74
C ILE A 243 -4.01 16.20 -0.20
N LEU A 244 -5.13 16.13 -0.90
CA LEU A 244 -6.24 15.26 -0.55
C LEU A 244 -5.99 13.88 -1.18
N VAL A 245 -6.00 12.83 -0.35
CA VAL A 245 -5.84 11.44 -0.79
C VAL A 245 -7.04 10.64 -0.30
N PRO A 246 -8.16 10.64 -1.05
CA PRO A 246 -9.34 9.87 -0.68
C PRO A 246 -9.06 8.38 -0.82
N LEU A 247 -9.33 7.60 0.23
CA LEU A 247 -9.12 6.14 0.22
C LEU A 247 -9.99 5.42 -0.81
N SER A 248 -11.12 6.02 -1.21
CA SER A 248 -12.01 5.50 -2.25
C SER A 248 -11.48 5.68 -3.68
N ALA A 249 -10.40 6.46 -3.86
CA ALA A 249 -9.89 6.90 -5.16
C ALA A 249 -10.93 7.64 -6.04
N ASN A 250 -12.06 8.08 -5.47
CA ASN A 250 -13.02 8.93 -6.15
C ASN A 250 -12.53 10.38 -6.09
N ILE A 251 -12.29 10.99 -7.25
CA ILE A 251 -11.73 12.34 -7.35
C ILE A 251 -12.66 13.19 -8.21
N SER A 252 -13.25 14.21 -7.60
CA SER A 252 -14.06 15.20 -8.31
C SER A 252 -13.21 16.17 -9.14
N HIS A 253 -13.80 16.72 -10.20
CA HIS A 253 -13.14 17.75 -11.01
C HIS A 253 -13.08 19.10 -10.29
N LYS A 254 -14.07 19.39 -9.44
CA LYS A 254 -14.12 20.60 -8.61
C LYS A 254 -14.36 20.21 -7.17
N LEU A 255 -13.64 20.87 -6.26
CA LEU A 255 -13.83 20.66 -4.83
C LEU A 255 -15.16 21.25 -4.34
N GLU A 256 -15.69 22.24 -5.05
CA GLU A 256 -16.96 22.90 -4.75
C GLU A 256 -18.16 21.97 -4.92
N ASP A 257 -18.04 20.94 -5.78
CA ASP A 257 -19.10 19.95 -6.00
C ASP A 257 -19.19 18.92 -4.85
N GLU A 258 -18.14 18.79 -4.05
CA GLU A 258 -18.05 17.84 -2.93
C GLU A 258 -18.45 18.47 -1.59
N ASP A 259 -18.19 19.77 -1.39
CA ASP A 259 -18.51 20.48 -0.15
C ASP A 259 -18.78 21.98 -0.41
N ASP A 260 -20.00 22.43 -0.10
CA ASP A 260 -20.46 23.83 -0.21
C ASP A 260 -19.64 24.81 0.65
N ASN A 261 -18.91 24.31 1.67
CA ASN A 261 -18.07 25.13 2.53
C ASN A 261 -16.73 25.50 1.88
N ILE A 262 -16.37 24.84 0.77
CA ILE A 262 -15.15 25.10 0.02
C ILE A 262 -15.49 25.99 -1.17
N SER A 263 -14.79 27.12 -1.29
CA SER A 263 -14.97 28.06 -2.39
C SER A 263 -13.63 28.40 -3.04
N PHE A 264 -13.56 28.35 -4.37
CA PHE A 264 -12.38 28.78 -5.12
C PHE A 264 -12.15 30.28 -4.95
N LEU A 265 -10.89 30.66 -4.72
CA LEU A 265 -10.50 32.07 -4.53
C LEU A 265 -9.73 32.59 -5.74
N GLU A 266 -8.52 32.07 -5.95
CA GLU A 266 -7.66 32.45 -7.06
C GLU A 266 -6.55 31.40 -7.26
N ASN A 267 -5.82 31.48 -8.37
CA ASN A 267 -4.63 30.66 -8.60
C ASN A 267 -3.36 31.36 -8.11
N LEU A 268 -2.40 30.57 -7.61
CA LEU A 268 -1.04 31.05 -7.36
C LEU A 268 -0.33 31.40 -8.68
N PRO A 269 0.68 32.30 -8.65
CA PRO A 269 1.46 32.62 -9.83
C PRO A 269 2.07 31.37 -10.46
N ASN A 270 2.05 31.32 -11.79
CA ASN A 270 2.48 30.17 -12.58
C ASN A 270 3.96 29.85 -12.34
N ASN A 271 4.26 28.57 -12.11
CA ASN A 271 5.64 28.08 -12.04
C ASN A 271 5.98 27.37 -13.35
N GLU A 272 6.96 27.90 -14.09
CA GLU A 272 7.42 27.33 -15.35
C GLU A 272 8.74 26.58 -15.18
N ILE A 273 8.80 25.35 -15.72
CA ILE A 273 9.99 24.49 -15.64
C ILE A 273 10.16 23.74 -16.96
N ASP A 274 11.38 23.72 -17.48
CA ASP A 274 11.75 22.90 -18.64
C ASP A 274 12.01 21.45 -18.18
N ARG A 275 11.31 20.47 -18.75
CA ARG A 275 11.52 19.05 -18.40
C ARG A 275 11.13 18.10 -19.53
N ALA A 276 11.86 16.99 -19.63
CA ALA A 276 11.56 15.88 -20.54
C ALA A 276 11.40 16.32 -22.01
N GLY A 277 12.21 17.30 -22.44
CA GLY A 277 12.15 17.87 -23.79
C GLY A 277 11.06 18.93 -24.00
N VAL A 278 10.22 19.20 -22.99
CA VAL A 278 9.20 20.27 -23.03
C VAL A 278 9.75 21.52 -22.34
N ARG A 279 9.78 22.64 -23.05
CA ARG A 279 10.12 23.96 -22.51
C ARG A 279 8.88 24.64 -21.94
N GLY A 280 9.04 25.39 -20.85
CA GLY A 280 8.01 26.21 -20.23
C GLY A 280 6.83 25.40 -19.67
N ARG A 281 7.05 24.20 -19.12
CA ARG A 281 5.94 23.42 -18.54
C ARG A 281 5.40 24.15 -17.32
N VAL A 282 4.12 24.54 -17.39
CA VAL A 282 3.44 25.32 -16.36
C VAL A 282 2.84 24.41 -15.27
N TYR A 283 3.15 24.70 -14.01
CA TYR A 283 2.51 24.10 -12.84
C TYR A 283 1.61 25.13 -12.17
N LYS A 284 0.31 24.82 -12.11
CA LYS A 284 -0.73 25.69 -11.54
C LYS A 284 -1.18 25.15 -10.19
N HIS A 285 -1.48 26.06 -9.28
CA HIS A 285 -2.03 25.74 -7.96
C HIS A 285 -3.19 26.67 -7.68
N SER A 286 -4.23 26.14 -7.05
CA SER A 286 -5.45 26.86 -6.72
C SER A 286 -5.53 27.07 -5.22
N VAL A 287 -5.94 28.28 -4.83
CA VAL A 287 -6.18 28.66 -3.45
C VAL A 287 -7.68 28.61 -3.20
N TYR A 288 -8.05 27.94 -2.12
CA TYR A 288 -9.45 27.78 -1.71
C TYR A 288 -9.68 28.46 -0.36
N ARG A 289 -10.87 29.00 -0.19
CA ARG A 289 -11.37 29.49 1.09
C ARG A 289 -12.32 28.46 1.68
N VAL A 290 -12.01 28.04 2.91
CA VAL A 290 -12.85 27.14 3.70
C VAL A 290 -13.59 27.98 4.74
N LYS A 291 -14.92 27.88 4.75
CA LYS A 291 -15.78 28.52 5.76
C LYS A 291 -15.99 27.55 6.91
N ASP A 292 -15.80 28.00 8.15
CA ASP A 292 -16.34 27.27 9.30
C ASP A 292 -17.83 27.59 9.44
N GLY A 293 -18.64 26.64 9.91
CA GLY A 293 -20.11 26.73 9.99
C GLY A 293 -20.66 27.87 10.86
N GLN A 294 -19.79 28.68 11.46
CA GLN A 294 -20.13 29.87 12.25
C GLN A 294 -19.63 31.21 11.65
N GLY A 295 -19.12 31.22 10.41
CA GLY A 295 -18.68 32.46 9.75
C GLY A 295 -17.28 32.95 10.17
N ALA A 296 -16.55 32.16 10.96
CA ALA A 296 -15.11 32.32 11.12
C ALA A 296 -14.39 31.54 10.00
N VAL A 297 -13.39 32.14 9.37
CA VAL A 297 -12.57 31.47 8.34
C VAL A 297 -11.53 30.62 9.06
N GLY A 298 -11.49 29.32 8.76
CA GLY A 298 -10.90 28.27 9.59
C GLY A 298 -9.41 28.43 9.91
N GLN A 299 -9.12 28.37 11.21
CA GLN A 299 -7.85 28.04 11.84
C GLN A 299 -7.75 26.51 11.92
N VAL A 300 -6.73 25.90 11.32
CA VAL A 300 -6.38 24.50 11.56
C VAL A 300 -5.19 24.51 12.52
N ASP A 301 -5.48 24.48 13.83
CA ASP A 301 -4.47 24.21 14.85
C ASP A 301 -4.09 22.74 14.77
N TYR A 302 -2.87 22.45 14.32
CA TYR A 302 -2.22 21.20 14.66
C TYR A 302 -1.60 21.38 16.05
N GLY A 303 -2.19 20.73 17.04
CA GLY A 303 -1.53 20.48 18.31
C GLY A 303 -0.19 19.79 18.06
N ASP A 304 0.82 20.21 18.82
CA ASP A 304 2.19 19.72 18.83
C ASP A 304 2.28 18.20 18.56
N VAL A 305 2.78 17.85 17.38
CA VAL A 305 3.35 16.53 17.13
C VAL A 305 4.87 16.71 17.20
N ALA A 306 5.44 16.16 18.26
CA ALA A 306 6.87 16.11 18.51
C ALA A 306 7.63 15.46 17.34
N PRO A 307 8.87 15.90 17.06
CA PRO A 307 9.68 15.33 15.98
C PRO A 307 10.07 13.89 16.29
N VAL A 308 9.92 13.01 15.28
CA VAL A 308 10.62 11.72 15.17
C VAL A 308 11.87 11.93 14.34
#